data_AF-A0A2G5B2P3-F1
#
_entry.id   AF-A0A2G5B2P3-F1
#
_cell.length_a   1.000
_cell.length_b   1.000
_cell.length_c   1.000
_cell.angle_alpha   90.00
_cell.angle_beta   90.00
_cell.angle_gamma   90.00
#
_symmetry.space_group_name_H-M   'P 1'
#
loop_
_entity.id
_entity.type
_entity.pdbx_description
1 polymer ?
#
loop_
_entity_poly.entity_id
_entity_poly.type
_entity_poly.pdbx_seq_one_letter_code
_entity_poly.pdbx_strand_id
1 'polypeptide(L)'
;MDDTAAPSNNGFLDGCYYSEDTSHGAATLVSFHFVRYILFTVMLTIAGPFVYRVVAAFFDLERDFKNVLDHFDDVTNGLIYSYIIFTLGNYAHTFNWVTLVFYFVGVFAYSALVEVPFLRVSLNSWRSWSKGAWAVMLTGLAVVILAAGFHIRWAYKADMLQWYLPLFVLATASVWLTIVAKHLHDYCIHNCPQGLGMERFLRRLALALFIWRGEIKQERSHSNDDVELHGVSERASPYVGGSSNSDDILYHDVEVAATNVSKPNGEPCDSQGQSEAMGAVMGKDVGEISPDTPEQPLHQRRRGRLTCERKNAIINERLEHMHYLNIRRGQSLPLYSCNLHLHHWQIFYILAFFTRFDRFASRTCAGLCLGIFTQGVAAYGYDSMLEHKH
;
A
#
# COMPACT_ATOMS: atom_id res chain seq x y z
N MET A 1 25.44 -46.64 -16.49
CA MET A 1 25.24 -47.18 -15.14
C MET A 1 24.54 -46.08 -14.39
N ASP A 2 23.21 -46.16 -14.37
CA ASP A 2 22.35 -45.21 -13.69
C ASP A 2 22.31 -45.60 -12.21
N ASP A 3 23.17 -44.98 -11.41
CA ASP A 3 23.00 -44.94 -9.97
C ASP A 3 21.83 -43.99 -9.68
N THR A 4 20.60 -44.53 -9.78
CA THR A 4 19.40 -43.87 -9.28
C THR A 4 19.49 -43.85 -7.75
N ALA A 5 20.24 -42.88 -7.22
CA ALA A 5 20.26 -42.58 -5.80
C ALA A 5 18.82 -42.49 -5.30
N ALA A 6 18.47 -43.35 -4.35
CA ALA A 6 17.15 -43.35 -3.75
C ALA A 6 16.86 -41.94 -3.23
N PRO A 7 15.66 -41.38 -3.50
CA PRO A 7 15.32 -40.05 -3.04
C PRO A 7 15.54 -39.99 -1.53
N SER A 8 16.44 -39.12 -1.07
CA SER A 8 16.62 -38.88 0.34
C SER A 8 15.26 -38.49 0.90
N ASN A 9 14.79 -39.21 1.92
CA ASN A 9 13.55 -38.88 2.61
C ASN A 9 13.73 -37.50 3.24
N ASN A 10 13.29 -36.46 2.53
CA ASN A 10 13.25 -35.10 3.06
C ASN A 10 12.37 -35.12 4.30
N GLY A 11 12.96 -34.85 5.46
CA GLY A 11 12.22 -34.82 6.71
C GLY A 11 11.21 -33.67 6.68
N PHE A 12 10.16 -33.74 7.52
CA PHE A 12 9.23 -32.62 7.72
C PHE A 12 9.95 -31.29 8.02
N LEU A 13 11.13 -31.36 8.65
CA LEU A 13 11.97 -30.21 9.00
C LEU A 13 12.65 -29.54 7.79
N ASP A 14 12.86 -30.30 6.70
CA ASP A 14 13.53 -29.82 5.49
C ASP A 14 12.57 -29.05 4.56
N GLY A 15 11.25 -29.24 4.68
CA GLY A 15 10.26 -28.47 3.92
C GLY A 15 10.51 -28.46 2.40
N CYS A 16 10.54 -27.25 1.80
CA CYS A 16 10.87 -27.04 0.38
C CYS A 16 12.36 -26.73 0.15
N TYR A 17 13.25 -27.16 1.06
CA TYR A 17 14.69 -26.94 0.96
C TYR A 17 15.30 -27.92 -0.06
N TYR A 18 15.80 -27.39 -1.18
CA TYR A 18 16.50 -28.17 -2.19
C TYR A 18 18.01 -27.93 -2.09
N SER A 19 18.74 -28.84 -1.43
CA SER A 19 20.20 -28.73 -1.29
C SER A 19 20.98 -29.00 -2.59
N GLU A 20 20.37 -29.69 -3.55
CA GLU A 20 21.06 -30.25 -4.73
C GLU A 20 20.71 -29.59 -6.06
N ASP A 21 20.13 -28.38 -6.08
CA ASP A 21 19.98 -27.69 -7.37
C ASP A 21 21.36 -27.35 -7.98
N THR A 22 21.45 -27.32 -9.31
CA THR A 22 22.69 -27.03 -10.06
C THR A 22 23.25 -25.62 -9.79
N SER A 23 22.48 -24.78 -9.10
CA SER A 23 22.74 -23.39 -8.77
C SER A 23 22.93 -23.17 -7.26
N HIS A 24 23.10 -24.23 -6.46
CA HIS A 24 23.16 -24.21 -4.99
C HIS A 24 22.02 -23.43 -4.30
N GLY A 25 20.78 -23.67 -4.71
CA GLY A 25 19.56 -23.04 -4.22
C GLY A 25 19.28 -21.66 -4.82
N ALA A 26 20.15 -21.15 -5.70
CA ALA A 26 19.99 -19.80 -6.25
C ALA A 26 18.89 -19.74 -7.33
N ALA A 27 18.38 -20.87 -7.83
CA ALA A 27 17.23 -20.90 -8.75
C ALA A 27 15.89 -20.95 -8.00
N THR A 28 15.89 -21.39 -6.73
CA THR A 28 14.68 -21.59 -5.93
C THR A 28 14.05 -20.26 -5.50
N LEU A 29 12.92 -19.87 -6.10
CA LEU A 29 12.22 -18.62 -5.75
C LEU A 29 11.69 -18.62 -4.30
N VAL A 30 11.20 -19.76 -3.85
CA VAL A 30 10.63 -19.95 -2.51
C VAL A 30 11.31 -21.15 -1.86
N SER A 31 12.05 -20.92 -0.79
CA SER A 31 12.69 -21.97 -0.01
C SER A 31 12.32 -21.82 1.47
N PHE A 32 12.20 -22.96 2.16
CA PHE A 32 11.83 -22.96 3.56
C PHE A 32 12.48 -24.12 4.30
N HIS A 33 13.19 -23.80 5.38
CA HIS A 33 13.77 -24.77 6.30
C HIS A 33 13.34 -24.36 7.71
N PHE A 34 12.62 -25.23 8.41
CA PHE A 34 11.89 -24.85 9.63
C PHE A 34 12.80 -24.34 10.76
N VAL A 35 13.88 -25.07 11.07
CA VAL A 35 14.82 -24.66 12.15
C VAL A 35 15.49 -23.33 11.85
N ARG A 36 15.98 -23.13 10.61
CA ARG A 36 16.58 -21.85 10.18
C ARG A 36 15.58 -20.71 10.23
N TYR A 37 14.32 -20.98 9.88
CA TYR A 37 13.24 -20.00 9.99
C TYR A 37 13.02 -19.57 11.44
N ILE A 38 12.89 -20.51 12.38
CA ILE A 38 12.71 -20.16 13.80
C ILE A 38 13.90 -19.33 14.33
N LEU A 39 15.14 -19.74 14.01
CA LEU A 39 16.33 -18.97 14.40
C LEU A 39 16.35 -17.57 13.77
N PHE A 40 16.01 -17.47 12.49
CA PHE A 40 15.92 -16.21 11.78
C PHE A 40 14.86 -15.29 12.38
N THR A 41 13.66 -15.80 12.64
CA THR A 41 12.55 -15.06 13.21
C THR A 41 12.88 -14.58 14.63
N VAL A 42 13.40 -15.44 15.50
CA VAL A 42 13.82 -15.04 16.86
C VAL A 42 14.90 -13.97 16.80
N MET A 43 15.88 -14.12 15.89
CA MET A 43 16.93 -13.14 15.68
C MET A 43 16.36 -11.79 15.23
N LEU A 44 15.52 -11.78 14.19
CA LEU A 44 15.01 -10.56 13.56
C LEU A 44 13.99 -9.82 14.43
N THR A 45 13.15 -10.55 15.17
CA THR A 45 11.98 -9.97 15.88
C THR A 45 12.21 -9.74 17.36
N ILE A 46 13.10 -10.53 17.99
CA ILE A 46 13.30 -10.48 19.45
C ILE A 46 14.76 -10.13 19.76
N ALA A 47 15.70 -11.01 19.44
CA ALA A 47 17.06 -10.92 19.94
C ALA A 47 17.80 -9.70 19.38
N GLY A 48 17.68 -9.44 18.08
CA GLY A 48 18.29 -8.30 17.41
C GLY A 48 17.80 -6.94 17.95
N PRO A 49 16.47 -6.66 17.90
CA PRO A 49 15.91 -5.44 18.47
C PRO A 49 16.23 -5.25 19.95
N PHE A 50 16.18 -6.33 20.74
CA PHE A 50 16.54 -6.29 22.16
C PHE A 50 18.01 -5.90 22.38
N VAL A 51 18.93 -6.58 21.68
CA VAL A 51 20.36 -6.28 21.76
C VAL A 51 20.64 -4.84 21.33
N TYR A 52 20.04 -4.38 20.23
CA TYR A 52 20.13 -2.97 19.82
C TYR A 52 19.64 -2.03 20.91
N ARG A 53 18.45 -2.26 21.49
CA ARG A 53 17.87 -1.40 22.53
C ARG A 53 18.75 -1.32 23.78
N VAL A 54 19.35 -2.43 24.21
CA VAL A 54 20.30 -2.46 25.35
C VAL A 54 21.55 -1.64 25.05
N VAL A 55 22.14 -1.85 23.88
CA VAL A 55 23.34 -1.11 23.46
C VAL A 55 23.04 0.37 23.27
N ALA A 56 21.93 0.70 22.62
CA ALA A 56 21.47 2.08 22.45
C ALA A 56 21.26 2.77 23.80
N ALA A 57 20.70 2.07 24.79
CA ALA A 57 20.56 2.61 26.14
C ALA A 57 21.91 2.87 26.83
N PHE A 58 22.89 2.01 26.61
CA PHE A 58 24.23 2.18 27.19
C PHE A 58 25.02 3.34 26.57
N PHE A 59 24.90 3.54 25.26
CA PHE A 59 25.64 4.57 24.51
C PHE A 59 24.83 5.86 24.26
N ASP A 60 23.63 5.96 24.82
CA ASP A 60 22.68 7.06 24.59
C ASP A 60 22.42 7.34 23.09
N LEU A 61 22.27 6.26 22.31
CA LEU A 61 21.95 6.34 20.88
C LEU A 61 20.50 6.78 20.69
N GLU A 62 20.26 7.54 19.63
CA GLU A 62 18.94 8.04 19.23
C GLU A 62 17.96 6.88 19.02
N ARG A 63 16.81 6.97 19.70
CA ARG A 63 15.72 5.97 19.63
C ARG A 63 14.43 6.59 20.12
N ASP A 64 13.31 6.11 19.58
CA ASP A 64 12.01 6.50 20.07
C ASP A 64 11.63 5.71 21.32
N PHE A 65 10.95 6.39 22.25
CA PHE A 65 10.28 5.72 23.34
C PHE A 65 9.14 4.88 22.78
N LYS A 66 9.07 3.60 23.20
CA LYS A 66 8.03 2.68 22.75
C LYS A 66 7.24 2.21 23.95
N ASN A 67 5.92 2.33 23.85
CA ASN A 67 5.03 1.73 24.83
C ASN A 67 4.85 0.22 24.53
N VAL A 68 4.10 -0.48 25.39
CA VAL A 68 3.89 -1.93 25.26
C VAL A 68 3.08 -2.30 24.01
N LEU A 69 2.14 -1.46 23.60
CA LEU A 69 1.34 -1.66 22.40
C LEU A 69 2.21 -1.49 21.15
N ASP A 70 3.03 -0.45 21.08
CA ASP A 70 3.98 -0.24 19.97
C ASP A 70 4.93 -1.43 19.84
N HIS A 71 5.40 -1.97 20.97
CA HIS A 71 6.25 -3.16 20.98
C HIS A 71 5.51 -4.41 20.46
N PHE A 72 4.25 -4.59 20.84
CA PHE A 72 3.43 -5.69 20.34
C PHE A 72 3.18 -5.59 18.83
N ASP A 73 2.92 -4.38 18.34
CA ASP A 73 2.77 -4.10 16.91
C ASP A 73 4.07 -4.35 16.17
N ASP A 74 5.22 -3.93 16.72
CA ASP A 74 6.53 -4.21 16.15
C ASP A 74 6.84 -5.71 16.06
N VAL A 75 6.53 -6.47 17.12
CA VAL A 75 6.74 -7.93 17.10
C VAL A 75 5.83 -8.58 16.07
N THR A 76 4.55 -8.19 16.00
CA THR A 76 3.58 -8.74 15.05
C THR A 76 4.00 -8.45 13.60
N ASN A 77 4.35 -7.20 13.31
CA ASN A 77 4.88 -6.81 12.01
C ASN A 77 6.17 -7.56 11.70
N GLY A 78 7.10 -7.61 12.66
CA GLY A 78 8.35 -8.35 12.55
C GLY A 78 8.14 -9.83 12.21
N LEU A 79 7.14 -10.48 12.78
CA LEU A 79 6.80 -11.87 12.45
C LEU A 79 6.35 -11.99 10.98
N ILE A 80 5.45 -11.12 10.53
CA ILE A 80 4.96 -11.07 9.14
C ILE A 80 6.13 -10.86 8.17
N TYR A 81 6.96 -9.86 8.44
CA TYR A 81 8.15 -9.58 7.62
C TYR A 81 9.15 -10.71 7.67
N SER A 82 9.36 -11.35 8.82
CA SER A 82 10.31 -12.45 8.94
C SER A 82 9.91 -13.60 8.00
N TYR A 83 8.62 -13.91 7.90
CA TYR A 83 8.12 -14.91 6.98
C TYR A 83 8.37 -14.53 5.52
N ILE A 84 7.96 -13.32 5.11
CA ILE A 84 8.11 -12.83 3.74
C ILE A 84 9.59 -12.80 3.32
N ILE A 85 10.43 -12.17 4.15
CA ILE A 85 11.86 -12.03 3.87
C ILE A 85 12.53 -13.40 3.84
N PHE A 86 12.23 -14.28 4.80
CA PHE A 86 12.88 -15.58 4.87
C PHE A 86 12.57 -16.45 3.65
N THR A 87 11.29 -16.53 3.29
CA THR A 87 10.78 -17.37 2.20
C THR A 87 11.18 -16.85 0.82
N LEU A 88 10.96 -15.57 0.55
CA LEU A 88 11.23 -14.96 -0.77
C LEU A 88 12.69 -14.56 -0.93
N GLY A 89 13.38 -14.25 0.18
CA GLY A 89 14.79 -13.88 0.19
C GLY A 89 15.73 -15.08 0.20
N ASN A 90 15.26 -16.32 0.07
CA ASN A 90 16.12 -17.50 0.03
C ASN A 90 17.02 -17.66 1.28
N TYR A 91 16.60 -17.15 2.44
CA TYR A 91 17.37 -17.24 3.69
C TYR A 91 17.46 -18.66 4.21
N ALA A 92 16.61 -19.57 3.73
CA ALA A 92 16.81 -20.99 3.99
C ALA A 92 18.22 -21.45 3.57
N HIS A 93 18.83 -20.86 2.54
CA HIS A 93 20.18 -21.18 2.08
C HIS A 93 21.24 -20.22 2.62
N THR A 94 20.96 -18.91 2.64
CA THR A 94 21.95 -17.89 3.00
C THR A 94 22.02 -17.53 4.48
N PHE A 95 21.03 -17.90 5.30
CA PHE A 95 21.08 -17.64 6.73
C PHE A 95 22.02 -18.62 7.44
N ASN A 96 23.18 -18.14 7.88
CA ASN A 96 24.17 -18.88 8.67
C ASN A 96 24.98 -17.92 9.55
N TRP A 97 26.03 -18.43 10.20
CA TRP A 97 26.85 -17.66 11.12
C TRP A 97 27.51 -16.42 10.46
N VAL A 98 27.86 -16.46 9.17
CA VAL A 98 28.44 -15.30 8.46
C VAL A 98 27.40 -14.18 8.39
N THR A 99 26.19 -14.53 7.96
CA THR A 99 25.05 -13.60 7.91
C THR A 99 24.75 -13.04 9.29
N LEU A 100 24.83 -13.86 10.35
CA LEU A 100 24.61 -13.42 11.73
C LEU A 100 25.70 -12.45 12.25
N VAL A 101 26.97 -12.70 11.93
CA VAL A 101 28.06 -11.78 12.30
C VAL A 101 27.88 -10.42 11.61
N PHE A 102 27.67 -10.44 10.29
CA PHE A 102 27.48 -9.22 9.52
C PHE A 102 26.14 -8.53 9.79
N TYR A 103 25.15 -9.26 10.30
CA TYR A 103 23.93 -8.70 10.85
C TYR A 103 24.23 -7.74 12.00
N PHE A 104 24.96 -8.18 13.03
CA PHE A 104 25.30 -7.30 14.15
C PHE A 104 26.26 -6.18 13.73
N VAL A 105 27.19 -6.44 12.80
CA VAL A 105 28.00 -5.36 12.19
C VAL A 105 27.08 -4.33 11.53
N GLY A 106 26.07 -4.75 10.78
CA GLY A 106 25.09 -3.87 10.15
C GLY A 106 24.32 -3.03 11.16
N VAL A 107 23.78 -3.67 12.22
CA VAL A 107 23.06 -2.98 13.30
C VAL A 107 23.93 -1.87 13.89
N PHE A 108 25.14 -2.20 14.35
CA PHE A 108 25.97 -1.26 15.11
C PHE A 108 26.71 -0.25 14.23
N ALA A 109 27.23 -0.67 13.07
CA ALA A 109 27.91 0.25 12.17
C ALA A 109 26.94 1.30 11.62
N TYR A 110 25.70 0.90 11.30
CA TYR A 110 24.69 1.86 10.86
C TYR A 110 24.24 2.76 12.00
N SER A 111 24.06 2.22 13.21
CA SER A 111 23.78 3.03 14.40
C SER A 111 24.86 4.10 14.61
N ALA A 112 26.13 3.72 14.59
CA ALA A 112 27.23 4.68 14.72
C ALA A 112 27.28 5.70 13.57
N LEU A 113 26.88 5.29 12.36
CA LEU A 113 26.84 6.16 11.19
C LEU A 113 25.76 7.24 11.33
N VAL A 114 24.55 6.90 11.79
CA VAL A 114 23.46 7.88 11.93
C VAL A 114 23.70 8.89 13.06
N GLU A 115 24.56 8.54 14.03
CA GLU A 115 24.96 9.47 15.09
C GLU A 115 25.90 10.60 14.64
N VAL A 116 26.46 10.50 13.44
CA VAL A 116 27.39 11.51 12.93
C VAL A 116 26.63 12.84 12.71
N PRO A 117 27.08 13.99 13.27
CA PRO A 117 26.28 15.22 13.29
C PRO A 117 25.80 15.72 11.92
N PHE A 118 26.58 15.51 10.85
CA PHE A 118 26.18 15.93 9.50
C PHE A 118 25.22 14.95 8.80
N LEU A 119 25.00 13.77 9.38
CA LEU A 119 24.02 12.77 8.96
C LEU A 119 22.73 12.82 9.77
N ARG A 120 22.74 13.47 10.95
CA ARG A 120 21.54 13.83 11.72
C ARG A 120 20.72 14.96 11.06
N VAL A 121 20.37 14.77 9.79
CA VAL A 121 19.53 15.70 9.03
C VAL A 121 18.34 14.94 8.47
N SER A 122 17.14 15.52 8.59
CA SER A 122 15.95 14.97 7.94
C SER A 122 16.21 14.86 6.43
N LEU A 123 16.03 13.67 5.85
CA LEU A 123 16.28 13.42 4.43
C LEU A 123 15.21 14.02 3.50
N ASN A 124 14.46 15.02 3.96
CA ASN A 124 13.30 15.60 3.26
C ASN A 124 13.66 16.19 1.90
N SER A 125 14.87 16.71 1.71
CA SER A 125 15.35 17.19 0.41
C SER A 125 16.83 16.92 0.23
N TRP A 126 17.17 16.15 -0.82
CA TRP A 126 18.55 15.87 -1.21
C TRP A 126 19.36 17.15 -1.53
N ARG A 127 18.68 18.25 -1.86
CA ARG A 127 19.31 19.55 -2.14
C ARG A 127 19.86 20.25 -0.89
N SER A 128 19.31 19.96 0.29
CA SER A 128 19.77 20.55 1.55
C SER A 128 20.83 19.73 2.26
N TRP A 129 21.30 18.63 1.65
CA TRP A 129 22.31 17.77 2.26
C TRP A 129 23.69 18.44 2.30
N SER A 130 24.38 18.26 3.43
CA SER A 130 25.77 18.67 3.57
C SER A 130 26.68 17.91 2.60
N LYS A 131 27.87 18.45 2.29
CA LYS A 131 28.87 17.76 1.45
C LYS A 131 29.27 16.39 2.05
N GLY A 132 29.32 16.30 3.38
CA GLY A 132 29.60 15.06 4.10
C GLY A 132 28.49 14.02 3.90
N ALA A 133 27.22 14.43 4.03
CA ALA A 133 26.08 13.55 3.79
C ALA A 133 26.06 13.03 2.34
N TRP A 134 26.33 13.91 1.38
CA TRP A 134 26.50 13.51 -0.02
C TRP A 134 27.60 12.47 -0.23
N ALA A 135 28.77 12.69 0.36
CA ALA A 135 29.89 11.75 0.23
C ALA A 135 29.53 10.36 0.78
N VAL A 136 28.87 10.29 1.93
CA VAL A 136 28.42 9.02 2.53
C VAL A 136 27.37 8.34 1.65
N MET A 137 26.39 9.08 1.15
CA MET A 137 25.33 8.54 0.28
C MET A 137 25.87 8.04 -1.06
N LEU A 138 26.79 8.78 -1.70
CA LEU A 138 27.45 8.35 -2.92
C LEU A 138 28.33 7.12 -2.68
N THR A 139 29.00 7.04 -1.54
CA THR A 139 29.79 5.87 -1.14
C THR A 139 28.89 4.64 -0.96
N GLY A 140 27.77 4.78 -0.23
CA GLY A 140 26.78 3.72 -0.06
C GLY A 140 26.22 3.26 -1.40
N LEU A 141 25.86 4.20 -2.29
CA LEU A 141 25.38 3.89 -3.64
C LEU A 141 26.43 3.12 -4.45
N ALA A 142 27.70 3.54 -4.41
CA ALA A 142 28.79 2.85 -5.10
C ALA A 142 28.96 1.41 -4.59
N VAL A 143 28.90 1.19 -3.27
CA VAL A 143 28.95 -0.15 -2.67
C VAL A 143 27.79 -1.03 -3.15
N VAL A 144 26.56 -0.48 -3.17
CA VAL A 144 25.36 -1.20 -3.67
C VAL A 144 25.51 -1.56 -5.15
N ILE A 145 26.00 -0.64 -6.01
CA ILE A 145 26.22 -0.90 -7.44
C ILE A 145 27.28 -1.98 -7.64
N LEU A 146 28.38 -1.94 -6.89
CA LEU A 146 29.42 -2.97 -6.97
C LEU A 146 28.89 -4.33 -6.55
N ALA A 147 28.15 -4.40 -5.44
CA ALA A 147 27.50 -5.63 -4.98
C ALA A 147 26.50 -6.15 -6.03
N ALA A 148 25.73 -5.26 -6.68
CA ALA A 148 24.83 -5.61 -7.76
C ALA A 148 25.56 -6.18 -8.98
N GLY A 149 26.66 -5.57 -9.41
CA GLY A 149 27.50 -6.08 -10.48
C GLY A 149 28.04 -7.49 -10.19
N PHE A 150 28.47 -7.76 -8.95
CA PHE A 150 28.89 -9.11 -8.54
C PHE A 150 27.76 -10.14 -8.62
N HIS A 151 26.57 -9.79 -8.14
CA HIS A 151 25.41 -10.69 -8.19
C HIS A 151 24.95 -10.98 -9.62
N ILE A 152 24.94 -9.97 -10.49
CA ILE A 152 24.66 -10.14 -11.93
C ILE A 152 25.69 -11.08 -12.57
N ARG A 153 26.98 -10.91 -12.26
CA ARG A 153 28.05 -11.81 -12.74
C ARG A 153 27.85 -13.25 -12.24
N TRP A 154 27.39 -13.45 -11.01
CA TRP A 154 27.07 -14.79 -10.51
C TRP A 154 25.83 -15.38 -11.18
N ALA A 155 24.78 -14.57 -11.39
CA ALA A 155 23.59 -14.98 -12.12
C ALA A 155 23.92 -15.45 -13.55
N TYR A 156 24.83 -14.73 -14.22
CA TYR A 156 25.34 -15.12 -15.54
C TYR A 156 26.07 -16.46 -15.50
N LYS A 157 26.97 -16.66 -14.53
CA LYS A 157 27.72 -17.93 -14.39
C LYS A 157 26.83 -19.13 -14.02
N ALA A 158 25.70 -18.89 -13.36
CA ALA A 158 24.73 -19.90 -13.00
C ALA A 158 23.66 -20.14 -14.07
N ASP A 159 23.77 -19.50 -15.24
CA ASP A 159 22.79 -19.58 -16.33
C ASP A 159 21.36 -19.14 -15.95
N MET A 160 21.25 -18.22 -14.98
CA MET A 160 19.97 -17.71 -14.47
C MET A 160 19.74 -16.25 -14.83
N LEU A 161 20.65 -15.60 -15.56
CA LEU A 161 20.60 -14.16 -15.84
C LEU A 161 19.26 -13.75 -16.47
N GLN A 162 18.74 -14.58 -17.39
CA GLN A 162 17.47 -14.38 -18.09
C GLN A 162 16.24 -14.30 -17.16
N TRP A 163 16.28 -14.95 -16.00
CA TRP A 163 15.20 -14.88 -15.00
C TRP A 163 15.51 -13.88 -13.90
N TYR A 164 16.78 -13.82 -13.49
CA TYR A 164 17.26 -12.99 -12.40
C TYR A 164 17.05 -11.50 -12.68
N LEU A 165 17.42 -11.02 -13.88
CA LEU A 165 17.32 -9.60 -14.21
C LEU A 165 15.86 -9.13 -14.37
N PRO A 166 14.96 -9.84 -15.09
CA PRO A 166 13.55 -9.46 -15.13
C PRO A 166 12.85 -9.53 -13.78
N LEU A 167 13.16 -10.51 -12.93
CA LEU A 167 12.62 -10.56 -11.56
C LEU A 167 13.11 -9.39 -10.72
N PHE A 168 14.38 -9.00 -10.87
CA PHE A 168 14.92 -7.79 -10.24
C PHE A 168 14.25 -6.51 -10.77
N VAL A 169 14.06 -6.40 -12.08
CA VAL A 169 13.34 -5.27 -12.69
C VAL A 169 11.88 -5.25 -12.24
N LEU A 170 11.20 -6.39 -12.15
CA LEU A 170 9.84 -6.49 -11.66
C LEU A 170 9.74 -6.09 -10.18
N ALA A 171 10.68 -6.57 -9.35
CA ALA A 171 10.78 -6.21 -7.95
C ALA A 171 11.01 -4.70 -7.77
N THR A 172 11.95 -4.12 -8.51
CA THR A 172 12.19 -2.67 -8.49
C THR A 172 11.04 -1.87 -9.14
N ALA A 173 10.37 -2.39 -10.16
CA ALA A 173 9.19 -1.76 -10.75
C ALA A 173 8.02 -1.71 -9.77
N SER A 174 7.86 -2.71 -8.88
CA SER A 174 6.86 -2.66 -7.81
C SER A 174 7.09 -1.46 -6.87
N VAL A 175 8.36 -1.10 -6.62
CA VAL A 175 8.74 0.11 -5.89
C VAL A 175 8.27 1.36 -6.63
N TRP A 176 8.57 1.48 -7.93
CA TRP A 176 8.13 2.62 -8.73
C TRP A 176 6.61 2.71 -8.87
N LEU A 177 5.93 1.57 -8.99
CA LEU A 177 4.47 1.51 -9.10
C LEU A 177 3.79 2.16 -7.90
N THR A 178 4.34 1.99 -6.71
CA THR A 178 3.80 2.61 -5.50
C THR A 178 4.03 4.11 -5.44
N ILE A 179 5.17 4.62 -5.95
CA ILE A 179 5.43 6.05 -6.11
C ILE A 179 4.45 6.65 -7.14
N VAL A 180 4.24 5.96 -8.26
CA VAL A 180 3.27 6.36 -9.28
C VAL A 180 1.85 6.36 -8.70
N ALA A 181 1.48 5.32 -7.93
CA ALA A 181 0.18 5.25 -7.27
C ALA A 181 -0.01 6.40 -6.28
N LYS A 182 1.03 6.77 -5.52
CA LYS A 182 1.03 7.95 -4.64
C LYS A 182 0.83 9.24 -5.43
N HIS A 183 1.61 9.46 -6.49
CA HIS A 183 1.46 10.66 -7.31
C HIS A 183 0.09 10.74 -7.98
N LEU A 184 -0.45 9.60 -8.45
CA LEU A 184 -1.79 9.52 -9.00
C LEU A 184 -2.84 9.84 -7.94
N HIS A 185 -2.68 9.33 -6.72
CA HIS A 185 -3.54 9.63 -5.59
C HIS A 185 -3.51 11.13 -5.22
N ASP A 186 -2.32 11.72 -5.07
CA ASP A 186 -2.13 13.14 -4.76
C ASP A 186 -2.72 14.01 -5.90
N TYR A 187 -2.49 13.64 -7.16
CA TYR A 187 -3.08 14.30 -8.32
C TYR A 187 -4.61 14.23 -8.30
N CYS A 188 -5.19 13.06 -7.99
CA CYS A 188 -6.64 12.89 -7.87
C CYS A 188 -7.22 13.72 -6.72
N ILE A 189 -6.54 13.81 -5.57
CA ILE A 189 -6.97 14.65 -4.44
C ILE A 189 -7.03 16.13 -4.85
N HIS A 190 -5.98 16.63 -5.51
CA HIS A 190 -5.89 18.04 -5.87
C HIS A 190 -6.79 18.44 -7.06
N ASN A 191 -6.92 17.58 -8.07
CA ASN A 191 -7.66 17.90 -9.30
C ASN A 191 -9.10 17.38 -9.29
N CYS A 192 -9.46 16.46 -8.37
CA CYS A 192 -10.81 15.93 -8.22
C CYS A 192 -11.33 16.13 -6.78
N PRO A 193 -11.44 17.39 -6.30
CA PRO A 193 -11.82 17.69 -4.91
C PRO A 193 -13.21 17.18 -4.51
N GLN A 194 -14.07 16.86 -5.49
CA GLN A 194 -15.40 16.29 -5.23
C GLN A 194 -15.39 14.81 -4.83
N GLY A 195 -14.21 14.21 -4.59
CA GLY A 195 -14.10 12.87 -4.03
C GLY A 195 -14.76 11.84 -4.94
N LEU A 196 -14.10 11.47 -6.03
CA LEU A 196 -14.32 10.15 -6.62
C LEU A 196 -13.61 9.16 -5.70
N GLY A 197 -14.20 8.87 -4.54
CA GLY A 197 -13.80 7.71 -3.75
C GLY A 197 -13.70 6.51 -4.69
N MET A 198 -12.76 5.59 -4.46
CA MET A 198 -12.50 4.43 -5.31
C MET A 198 -13.80 3.72 -5.72
N GLU A 199 -14.79 3.69 -4.82
CA GLU A 199 -16.14 3.21 -5.07
C GLU A 199 -16.92 3.96 -6.17
N ARG A 200 -16.85 5.30 -6.22
CA ARG A 200 -17.46 6.10 -7.29
C ARG A 200 -16.72 5.94 -8.61
N PHE A 201 -15.39 5.83 -8.60
CA PHE A 201 -14.61 5.52 -9.80
C PHE A 201 -14.98 4.13 -10.34
N LEU A 202 -14.98 3.11 -9.48
CA LEU A 202 -15.41 1.75 -9.83
C LEU A 202 -16.86 1.71 -10.31
N ARG A 203 -17.78 2.49 -9.71
CA ARG A 203 -19.15 2.64 -10.21
C ARG A 203 -19.21 3.29 -11.59
N ARG A 204 -18.44 4.36 -11.83
CA ARG A 204 -18.39 5.01 -13.16
C ARG A 204 -17.78 4.08 -14.21
N LEU A 205 -16.72 3.37 -13.87
CA LEU A 205 -16.11 2.36 -14.73
C LEU A 205 -17.10 1.23 -15.04
N ALA A 206 -17.78 0.70 -14.01
CA ALA A 206 -18.80 -0.33 -14.18
C ALA A 206 -19.97 0.17 -15.06
N LEU A 207 -20.44 1.41 -14.85
CA LEU A 207 -21.47 2.02 -15.67
C LEU A 207 -21.02 2.22 -17.12
N ALA A 208 -19.79 2.69 -17.33
CA ALA A 208 -19.21 2.82 -18.67
C ALA A 208 -19.10 1.47 -19.38
N LEU A 209 -18.63 0.43 -18.68
CA LEU A 209 -18.57 -0.94 -19.20
C LEU A 209 -19.97 -1.51 -19.49
N PHE A 210 -20.98 -1.20 -18.66
CA PHE A 210 -22.37 -1.61 -18.88
C PHE A 210 -23.01 -0.91 -20.08
N ILE A 211 -22.77 0.39 -20.25
CA ILE A 211 -23.25 1.16 -21.41
C ILE A 211 -22.59 0.64 -22.69
N TRP A 212 -21.25 0.51 -22.68
CA TRP A 212 -20.49 -0.02 -23.81
C TRP A 212 -20.95 -1.42 -24.22
N ARG A 213 -21.21 -2.32 -23.25
CA ARG A 213 -21.77 -3.65 -23.52
C ARG A 213 -23.20 -3.59 -24.08
N GLY A 214 -23.98 -2.56 -23.73
CA GLY A 214 -25.32 -2.32 -24.24
C GLY A 214 -25.30 -1.89 -25.71
N GLU A 215 -24.39 -0.99 -26.08
CA GLU A 215 -24.22 -0.49 -27.46
C GLU A 215 -23.80 -1.61 -28.41
N ILE A 216 -22.83 -2.46 -28.02
CA ILE A 216 -22.42 -3.63 -28.82
C ILE A 216 -23.60 -4.58 -29.08
N LYS A 217 -24.53 -4.71 -28.13
CA LYS A 217 -25.70 -5.58 -28.29
C LYS A 217 -26.77 -4.94 -29.18
N GLN A 218 -26.86 -3.61 -29.19
CA GLN A 218 -27.80 -2.86 -30.03
C GLN A 218 -27.34 -2.81 -31.49
N GLU A 219 -26.03 -2.66 -31.75
CA GLU A 219 -25.46 -2.79 -33.10
C GLU A 219 -25.69 -4.18 -33.71
N ARG A 220 -25.56 -5.25 -32.91
CA ARG A 220 -25.90 -6.62 -33.37
C ARG A 220 -27.39 -6.84 -33.64
N SER A 221 -28.27 -6.06 -33.01
CA SER A 221 -29.71 -6.17 -33.28
C SER A 221 -30.08 -5.42 -34.56
N HIS A 222 -29.57 -4.20 -34.76
CA HIS A 222 -29.81 -3.44 -35.99
C HIS A 222 -29.19 -4.10 -37.22
N SER A 223 -28.00 -4.71 -37.10
CA SER A 223 -27.43 -5.50 -38.20
C SER A 223 -28.27 -6.70 -38.62
N ASN A 224 -29.18 -7.20 -37.77
CA ASN A 224 -30.11 -8.28 -38.14
C ASN A 224 -31.41 -7.71 -38.72
N ASP A 225 -31.87 -6.54 -38.28
CA ASP A 225 -33.10 -5.92 -38.76
C ASP A 225 -32.91 -5.23 -40.14
N ASP A 226 -31.70 -4.77 -40.47
CA ASP A 226 -31.39 -4.17 -41.78
C ASP A 226 -31.37 -5.20 -42.94
N VAL A 227 -31.44 -6.51 -42.64
CA VAL A 227 -31.65 -7.55 -43.66
C VAL A 227 -33.13 -7.66 -44.06
N GLU A 228 -34.08 -7.16 -43.25
CA GLU A 228 -35.52 -7.30 -43.51
C GLU A 228 -36.21 -6.06 -44.08
N LEU A 229 -35.58 -4.87 -44.09
CA LEU A 229 -36.27 -3.62 -44.43
C LEU A 229 -35.80 -2.90 -45.70
N HIS A 230 -35.35 -3.64 -46.72
CA HIS A 230 -35.27 -3.10 -48.09
C HIS A 230 -36.63 -3.24 -48.81
N GLY A 231 -37.60 -2.47 -48.36
CA GLY A 231 -38.88 -2.32 -49.04
C GLY A 231 -39.74 -1.28 -48.34
N VAL A 232 -40.13 -0.23 -49.08
CA VAL A 232 -41.06 0.86 -48.69
C VAL A 232 -40.37 1.99 -47.90
N SER A 233 -40.50 3.29 -48.21
CA SER A 233 -40.95 4.10 -49.34
C SER A 233 -40.76 5.56 -48.90
N GLU A 234 -40.55 6.44 -49.88
CA GLU A 234 -40.41 7.90 -49.81
C GLU A 234 -41.56 8.64 -49.07
N ARG A 235 -41.25 9.76 -48.39
CA ARG A 235 -41.64 11.15 -48.76
C ARG A 235 -41.57 12.16 -47.59
N ALA A 236 -40.95 13.31 -47.90
CA ALA A 236 -41.29 14.72 -47.56
C ALA A 236 -41.54 15.13 -46.08
N SER A 237 -41.25 16.32 -45.55
CA SER A 237 -40.84 17.65 -46.05
C SER A 237 -40.39 18.51 -44.83
N PRO A 238 -39.85 19.73 -45.00
CA PRO A 238 -39.24 20.57 -43.95
C PRO A 238 -40.12 21.74 -43.45
N TYR A 239 -39.89 22.24 -42.23
CA TYR A 239 -40.29 23.57 -41.70
C TYR A 239 -39.37 23.89 -40.49
N VAL A 240 -38.46 24.88 -40.54
CA VAL A 240 -38.58 26.35 -40.33
C VAL A 240 -38.99 26.77 -38.90
N GLY A 241 -38.06 27.48 -38.23
CA GLY A 241 -38.34 28.74 -37.52
C GLY A 241 -38.49 28.70 -35.99
N GLY A 242 -37.70 29.53 -35.29
CA GLY A 242 -38.01 29.94 -33.90
C GLY A 242 -36.82 30.48 -33.10
N SER A 243 -36.63 31.80 -33.12
CA SER A 243 -35.71 32.55 -32.25
C SER A 243 -36.34 32.91 -30.91
N SER A 244 -35.56 33.01 -29.83
CA SER A 244 -35.74 34.10 -28.85
C SER A 244 -34.48 34.35 -28.01
N ASN A 245 -34.09 35.63 -27.96
CA ASN A 245 -33.21 36.25 -26.97
C ASN A 245 -33.69 36.01 -25.53
N SER A 246 -32.79 36.07 -24.55
CA SER A 246 -32.99 36.78 -23.26
C SER A 246 -31.69 36.82 -22.44
N ASP A 247 -31.18 38.04 -22.30
CA ASP A 247 -30.75 38.72 -21.07
C ASP A 247 -29.46 38.34 -20.32
N ASP A 248 -28.55 39.32 -20.41
CA ASP A 248 -27.41 39.64 -19.56
C ASP A 248 -27.79 39.79 -18.07
N ILE A 249 -27.00 39.20 -17.17
CA ILE A 249 -26.93 39.60 -15.76
C ILE A 249 -25.48 39.83 -15.35
N LEU A 250 -25.23 41.09 -15.02
CA LEU A 250 -24.03 41.74 -14.51
C LEU A 250 -23.69 41.23 -13.09
N TYR A 251 -22.47 40.73 -12.87
CA TYR A 251 -21.93 40.46 -11.52
C TYR A 251 -21.07 41.63 -11.06
N HIS A 252 -21.40 42.17 -9.89
CA HIS A 252 -20.64 43.17 -9.17
C HIS A 252 -19.66 42.50 -8.19
N ASP A 253 -18.39 42.89 -8.27
CA ASP A 253 -17.32 42.58 -7.32
C ASP A 253 -17.56 43.23 -5.96
N VAL A 254 -17.35 42.47 -4.88
CA VAL A 254 -17.12 43.01 -3.53
C VAL A 254 -15.89 42.35 -2.95
N GLU A 255 -14.81 43.14 -2.92
CA GLU A 255 -13.52 42.86 -2.32
C GLU A 255 -13.61 43.12 -0.80
N VAL A 256 -13.40 42.09 0.02
CA VAL A 256 -13.37 42.23 1.49
C VAL A 256 -11.94 41.99 1.99
N ALA A 257 -11.36 43.07 2.51
CA ALA A 257 -10.04 43.12 3.11
C ALA A 257 -9.96 42.29 4.41
N ALA A 258 -8.94 41.44 4.50
CA ALA A 258 -8.59 40.71 5.71
C ALA A 258 -7.81 41.62 6.68
N THR A 259 -8.34 41.77 7.90
CA THR A 259 -7.65 42.43 9.01
C THR A 259 -7.13 41.41 10.01
N ASN A 260 -5.98 41.78 10.59
CA ASN A 260 -5.12 41.03 11.49
C ASN A 260 -5.83 40.51 12.74
N VAL A 261 -5.63 39.23 13.08
CA VAL A 261 -5.97 38.67 14.40
C VAL A 261 -4.69 38.35 15.16
N SER A 262 -4.53 39.07 16.26
CA SER A 262 -3.52 38.92 17.30
C SER A 262 -3.80 37.69 18.18
N LYS A 263 -2.71 37.04 18.61
CA LYS A 263 -2.67 35.99 19.64
C LYS A 263 -3.08 36.54 21.02
N PRO A 264 -3.59 35.67 21.91
CA PRO A 264 -3.27 35.78 23.33
C PRO A 264 -2.61 34.50 23.89
N ASN A 265 -1.66 34.76 24.79
CA ASN A 265 -1.01 33.83 25.72
C ASN A 265 -1.86 33.63 26.98
N GLY A 266 -1.56 32.54 27.71
CA GLY A 266 -1.96 32.28 29.11
C GLY A 266 -3.03 31.19 29.19
N GLU A 267 -3.03 30.22 30.10
CA GLU A 267 -2.23 29.80 31.26
C GLU A 267 -2.76 28.38 31.64
N PRO A 268 -2.14 27.62 32.56
CA PRO A 268 -2.48 26.21 32.79
C PRO A 268 -3.68 26.03 33.73
N CYS A 269 -4.59 25.11 33.36
CA CYS A 269 -5.69 24.66 34.24
C CYS A 269 -5.28 23.39 35.00
N ASP A 270 -5.13 23.52 36.31
CA ASP A 270 -5.39 22.45 37.27
C ASP A 270 -6.89 22.11 37.24
N SER A 271 -7.23 20.82 37.23
CA SER A 271 -8.50 20.39 37.82
C SER A 271 -8.43 18.95 38.31
N GLN A 272 -8.80 18.84 39.59
CA GLN A 272 -9.08 17.63 40.33
C GLN A 272 -10.29 16.89 39.73
N GLY A 273 -10.34 15.59 40.04
CA GLY A 273 -11.27 14.64 39.44
C GLY A 273 -12.73 14.77 39.87
N GLN A 274 -13.55 13.90 39.30
CA GLN A 274 -14.72 13.34 39.96
C GLN A 274 -15.20 12.09 39.20
N SER A 275 -15.61 11.12 40.00
CA SER A 275 -16.12 9.80 39.65
C SER A 275 -17.63 9.84 39.79
N GLU A 276 -18.38 9.48 38.75
CA GLU A 276 -19.81 9.10 38.82
C GLU A 276 -20.04 7.99 37.76
N ALA A 277 -20.25 6.74 38.17
CA ALA A 277 -21.53 6.12 38.51
C ALA A 277 -22.45 5.91 37.29
N MET A 278 -22.38 4.71 36.69
CA MET A 278 -23.30 4.21 35.66
C MET A 278 -24.63 3.79 36.29
N GLY A 279 -25.71 4.47 35.91
CA GLY A 279 -27.09 4.08 36.18
C GLY A 279 -27.71 3.35 34.99
N ALA A 280 -28.23 2.16 35.25
CA ALA A 280 -29.01 1.35 34.32
C ALA A 280 -30.44 1.92 34.16
N VAL A 281 -30.97 1.93 32.93
CA VAL A 281 -32.40 2.13 32.67
C VAL A 281 -32.89 1.05 31.70
N MET A 282 -33.98 0.43 32.14
CA MET A 282 -34.69 -0.72 31.59
C MET A 282 -36.12 -0.25 31.23
N GLY A 283 -36.72 -0.81 30.18
CA GLY A 283 -38.17 -0.71 29.90
C GLY A 283 -38.49 -0.30 28.46
N LYS A 284 -39.09 -1.20 27.67
CA LYS A 284 -40.53 -1.26 27.34
C LYS A 284 -40.85 -0.34 26.13
N ASP A 285 -41.52 -0.76 25.05
CA ASP A 285 -42.75 -1.52 24.95
C ASP A 285 -42.86 -2.30 23.62
N VAL A 286 -43.66 -3.38 23.67
CA VAL A 286 -44.08 -4.23 22.56
C VAL A 286 -45.39 -3.67 22.00
N GLY A 287 -45.39 -3.30 20.71
CA GLY A 287 -46.56 -2.82 19.98
C GLY A 287 -47.22 -3.91 19.14
N GLU A 288 -48.54 -4.04 19.30
CA GLU A 288 -49.46 -4.94 18.60
C GLU A 288 -49.43 -4.82 17.07
N ILE A 289 -49.52 -5.98 16.41
CA ILE A 289 -49.65 -6.13 14.96
C ILE A 289 -51.16 -6.22 14.64
N SER A 290 -51.66 -5.24 13.89
CA SER A 290 -52.99 -5.26 13.29
C SER A 290 -52.93 -5.90 11.89
N PRO A 291 -53.78 -6.90 11.56
CA PRO A 291 -53.81 -7.51 10.24
C PRO A 291 -54.96 -6.92 9.43
N ASP A 292 -54.66 -6.17 8.37
CA ASP A 292 -55.56 -5.98 7.23
C ASP A 292 -54.78 -5.34 6.09
N THR A 293 -54.42 -6.15 5.09
CA THR A 293 -53.95 -5.62 3.81
C THR A 293 -54.64 -6.40 2.68
N PRO A 294 -55.49 -5.75 1.88
CA PRO A 294 -56.21 -6.41 0.82
C PRO A 294 -55.27 -6.83 -0.32
N GLU A 295 -55.47 -8.06 -0.78
CA GLU A 295 -54.81 -8.65 -1.95
C GLU A 295 -54.95 -7.74 -3.18
N GLN A 296 -53.83 -7.22 -3.66
CA GLN A 296 -53.77 -6.58 -4.97
C GLN A 296 -53.52 -7.61 -6.07
N PRO A 297 -54.29 -7.56 -7.17
CA PRO A 297 -54.20 -8.55 -8.23
C PRO A 297 -52.88 -8.49 -8.99
N LEU A 298 -52.24 -9.66 -9.07
CA LEU A 298 -51.15 -10.04 -9.96
C LEU A 298 -51.56 -9.83 -11.42
N HIS A 299 -51.43 -8.61 -11.94
CA HIS A 299 -51.53 -8.36 -13.38
C HIS A 299 -50.31 -7.61 -13.91
N GLN A 300 -49.57 -8.33 -14.74
CA GLN A 300 -48.92 -7.80 -15.94
C GLN A 300 -47.81 -6.76 -15.71
N ARG A 301 -46.68 -7.25 -15.20
CA ARG A 301 -45.40 -6.52 -15.21
C ARG A 301 -44.85 -6.46 -16.64
N ARG A 302 -45.45 -5.62 -17.50
CA ARG A 302 -44.83 -5.15 -18.74
C ARG A 302 -43.48 -4.55 -18.35
N ARG A 303 -42.38 -5.15 -18.82
CA ARG A 303 -41.03 -4.54 -18.79
C ARG A 303 -41.04 -3.34 -19.72
N GLY A 304 -41.69 -2.25 -19.31
CA GLY A 304 -41.49 -0.95 -19.93
C GLY A 304 -40.02 -0.61 -19.76
N ARG A 305 -39.31 -0.34 -20.87
CA ARG A 305 -37.98 0.27 -20.80
C ARG A 305 -38.12 1.54 -19.97
N LEU A 306 -37.52 1.55 -18.78
CA LEU A 306 -37.38 2.78 -17.99
C LEU A 306 -36.68 3.81 -18.88
N THR A 307 -37.34 4.95 -19.07
CA THR A 307 -36.75 6.10 -19.75
C THR A 307 -35.47 6.52 -19.03
N CYS A 308 -34.52 7.10 -19.76
CA CYS A 308 -33.23 7.53 -19.20
C CYS A 308 -33.45 8.45 -17.98
N GLU A 309 -34.42 9.38 -18.08
CA GLU A 309 -34.83 10.27 -17.00
C GLU A 309 -35.28 9.52 -15.75
N ARG A 310 -36.10 8.48 -15.90
CA ARG A 310 -36.59 7.73 -14.73
C ARG A 310 -35.50 6.86 -14.09
N LYS A 311 -34.52 6.39 -14.86
CA LYS A 311 -33.33 5.74 -14.30
C LYS A 311 -32.49 6.74 -13.50
N ASN A 312 -32.27 7.95 -14.04
CA ASN A 312 -31.53 9.00 -13.35
C ASN A 312 -32.24 9.45 -12.07
N ALA A 313 -33.57 9.55 -12.09
CA ALA A 313 -34.36 9.86 -10.90
C ALA A 313 -34.18 8.81 -9.79
N ILE A 314 -34.28 7.52 -10.12
CA ILE A 314 -34.08 6.42 -9.15
C ILE A 314 -32.64 6.39 -8.60
N ILE A 315 -31.64 6.71 -9.43
CA ILE A 315 -30.24 6.80 -8.99
C ILE A 315 -30.08 7.96 -8.00
N ASN A 316 -30.66 9.12 -8.28
CA ASN A 316 -30.59 10.29 -7.40
C ASN A 316 -31.31 10.04 -6.08
N GLU A 317 -32.50 9.43 -6.10
CA GLU A 317 -33.26 9.04 -4.91
C GLU A 317 -32.47 8.05 -4.04
N ARG A 318 -31.80 7.06 -4.65
CA ARG A 318 -30.94 6.13 -3.91
C ARG A 318 -29.66 6.76 -3.37
N LEU A 319 -29.13 7.78 -4.04
CA LEU A 319 -27.99 8.56 -3.53
C LEU A 319 -28.40 9.42 -2.33
N GLU A 320 -29.62 9.94 -2.31
CA GLU A 320 -30.17 10.67 -1.16
C GLU A 320 -30.38 9.77 0.06
N HIS A 321 -30.81 8.52 -0.13
CA HIS A 321 -31.03 7.57 0.96
C HIS A 321 -29.78 6.88 1.54
N MET A 322 -28.58 7.11 0.98
CA MET A 322 -27.32 6.61 1.58
C MET A 322 -26.88 7.46 2.79
N HIS A 323 -27.74 7.51 3.81
CA HIS A 323 -27.58 8.25 5.06
C HIS A 323 -26.38 7.86 5.93
N TYR A 324 -25.68 6.76 5.61
CA TYR A 324 -24.53 6.30 6.40
C TYR A 324 -23.30 7.22 6.32
N LEU A 325 -23.29 8.20 5.41
CA LEU A 325 -22.18 9.14 5.31
C LEU A 325 -22.41 10.46 6.06
N ASN A 326 -23.63 10.76 6.51
CA ASN A 326 -23.99 12.00 7.25
C ASN A 326 -23.33 13.29 6.67
N ILE A 327 -23.11 13.35 5.35
CA ILE A 327 -22.51 14.50 4.69
C ILE A 327 -23.65 15.51 4.51
N ARG A 328 -23.67 16.58 5.30
CA ARG A 328 -24.55 17.73 5.03
C ARG A 328 -24.28 18.22 3.61
N ARG A 329 -25.35 18.40 2.81
CA ARG A 329 -25.28 19.14 1.54
C ARG A 329 -24.58 20.48 1.79
N GLY A 330 -23.45 20.68 1.14
CA GLY A 330 -22.67 21.93 1.23
C GLY A 330 -21.39 21.86 2.06
N GLN A 331 -21.13 20.79 2.82
CA GLN A 331 -19.81 20.57 3.42
C GLN A 331 -18.92 19.77 2.46
N SER A 332 -17.76 20.33 2.12
CA SER A 332 -16.70 19.58 1.47
C SER A 332 -16.37 18.37 2.35
N LEU A 333 -16.34 17.18 1.75
CA LEU A 333 -15.83 15.99 2.42
C LEU A 333 -14.47 16.30 3.03
N PRO A 334 -14.17 15.86 4.27
CA PRO A 334 -12.82 15.96 4.80
C PRO A 334 -11.90 15.23 3.82
N LEU A 335 -11.02 15.99 3.17
CA LEU A 335 -9.98 15.44 2.32
C LEU A 335 -8.93 14.87 3.26
N TYR A 336 -9.00 13.57 3.51
CA TYR A 336 -7.95 12.86 4.22
C TYR A 336 -6.72 12.83 3.32
N SER A 337 -5.68 13.58 3.69
CA SER A 337 -4.37 13.44 3.08
C SER A 337 -3.67 12.27 3.77
N CYS A 338 -3.23 11.29 2.99
CA CYS A 338 -2.51 10.13 3.50
C CYS A 338 -1.05 10.21 3.04
N ASN A 339 -0.10 10.18 3.98
CA ASN A 339 1.30 9.99 3.67
C ASN A 339 1.56 8.49 3.48
N LEU A 340 2.21 8.14 2.37
CA LEU A 340 2.54 6.76 2.04
C LEU A 340 4.03 6.51 2.35
N HIS A 341 4.31 5.73 3.40
CA HIS A 341 5.67 5.45 3.89
C HIS A 341 6.22 4.13 3.32
N LEU A 342 6.59 4.15 2.04
CA LEU A 342 7.04 2.93 1.34
C LEU A 342 8.46 2.48 1.67
N HIS A 343 9.29 3.35 2.24
CA HIS A 343 10.74 3.11 2.33
C HIS A 343 11.10 1.85 3.14
N HIS A 344 10.30 1.50 4.15
CA HIS A 344 10.46 0.26 4.92
C HIS A 344 10.19 -1.00 4.10
N TRP A 345 9.27 -0.96 3.12
CA TRP A 345 8.92 -2.11 2.29
C TRP A 345 9.89 -2.31 1.11
N GLN A 346 10.46 -1.21 0.62
CA GLN A 346 11.38 -1.21 -0.51
C GLN A 346 12.70 -1.94 -0.21
N ILE A 347 13.15 -1.91 1.06
CA ILE A 347 14.38 -2.58 1.48
C ILE A 347 14.29 -4.11 1.33
N PHE A 348 13.09 -4.70 1.41
CA PHE A 348 12.90 -6.16 1.31
C PHE A 348 13.19 -6.72 -0.08
N TYR A 349 12.87 -5.96 -1.12
CA TYR A 349 13.16 -6.37 -2.49
C TYR A 349 14.67 -6.27 -2.79
N ILE A 350 15.34 -5.27 -2.23
CA ILE A 350 16.80 -5.13 -2.31
C ILE A 350 17.48 -6.24 -1.51
N LEU A 351 16.96 -6.58 -0.33
CA LEU A 351 17.42 -7.70 0.49
C LEU A 351 17.35 -9.02 -0.28
N ALA A 352 16.23 -9.30 -0.94
CA ALA A 352 16.05 -10.52 -1.73
C ALA A 352 17.05 -10.66 -2.90
N PHE A 353 17.53 -9.53 -3.43
CA PHE A 353 18.56 -9.54 -4.46
C PHE A 353 19.93 -9.97 -3.91
N PHE A 354 20.28 -9.51 -2.71
CA PHE A 354 21.59 -9.77 -2.09
C PHE A 354 21.73 -11.11 -1.37
N THR A 355 20.65 -11.88 -1.27
CA THR A 355 20.59 -13.13 -0.51
C THR A 355 20.51 -14.36 -1.41
N ARG A 356 20.65 -14.18 -2.72
CA ARG A 356 20.33 -15.22 -3.68
C ARG A 356 21.38 -16.32 -3.76
N PHE A 357 22.64 -15.96 -3.64
CA PHE A 357 23.75 -16.88 -3.87
C PHE A 357 24.34 -17.33 -2.55
N ASP A 358 24.64 -18.62 -2.41
CA ASP A 358 25.28 -19.13 -1.21
C ASP A 358 26.80 -18.87 -1.18
N ARG A 359 27.17 -17.60 -1.31
CA ARG A 359 28.55 -17.10 -1.37
C ARG A 359 28.80 -16.15 -0.21
N PHE A 360 30.04 -16.12 0.29
CA PHE A 360 30.44 -15.27 1.40
C PHE A 360 29.98 -13.82 1.24
N ALA A 361 30.25 -13.19 0.10
CA ALA A 361 29.89 -11.79 -0.12
C ALA A 361 28.36 -11.55 -0.20
N SER A 362 27.56 -12.52 -0.70
CA SER A 362 26.09 -12.44 -0.64
C SER A 362 25.58 -12.53 0.80
N ARG A 363 26.10 -13.49 1.58
CA ARG A 363 25.80 -13.63 3.03
C ARG A 363 26.19 -12.38 3.83
N THR A 364 27.33 -11.76 3.52
CA THR A 364 27.76 -10.48 4.11
C THR A 364 26.79 -9.35 3.77
N CYS A 365 26.44 -9.17 2.50
CA CYS A 365 25.49 -8.13 2.08
C CYS A 365 24.11 -8.34 2.73
N ALA A 366 23.62 -9.58 2.73
CA ALA A 366 22.39 -9.99 3.38
C ALA A 366 22.39 -9.63 4.88
N GLY A 367 23.45 -10.02 5.60
CA GLY A 367 23.62 -9.69 7.02
C GLY A 367 23.60 -8.18 7.25
N LEU A 368 24.44 -7.42 6.55
CA LEU A 368 24.52 -5.96 6.69
C LEU A 368 23.16 -5.28 6.47
N CYS A 369 22.47 -5.63 5.37
CA CYS A 369 21.18 -5.04 5.06
C CYS A 369 20.09 -5.43 6.08
N LEU A 370 20.07 -6.66 6.59
CA LEU A 370 19.15 -7.05 7.68
C LEU A 370 19.45 -6.31 8.96
N GLY A 371 20.73 -6.09 9.27
CA GLY A 371 21.17 -5.35 10.43
C GLY A 371 20.72 -3.90 10.38
N ILE A 372 20.93 -3.23 9.23
CA ILE A 372 20.44 -1.87 8.98
C ILE A 372 18.91 -1.81 9.12
N PHE A 373 18.19 -2.76 8.51
CA PHE A 373 16.74 -2.85 8.64
C PHE A 373 16.29 -3.00 10.09
N THR A 374 16.92 -3.90 10.85
CA THR A 374 16.56 -4.12 12.26
C THR A 374 16.90 -2.91 13.11
N GLN A 375 18.00 -2.19 12.83
CA GLN A 375 18.29 -0.94 13.50
C GLN A 375 17.15 0.05 13.32
N GLY A 376 16.67 0.26 12.09
CA GLY A 376 15.57 1.18 11.80
C GLY A 376 14.28 0.80 12.53
N VAL A 377 13.88 -0.47 12.42
CA VAL A 377 12.71 -1.00 13.14
C VAL A 377 12.88 -0.89 14.65
N ALA A 378 14.04 -1.23 15.20
CA ALA A 378 14.23 -1.23 16.63
C ALA A 378 14.31 0.20 17.19
N ALA A 379 14.89 1.15 16.46
CA ALA A 379 14.98 2.56 16.82
C ALA A 379 13.62 3.26 16.75
N TYR A 380 12.95 3.17 15.60
CA TYR A 380 11.80 4.01 15.24
C TYR A 380 10.47 3.24 15.16
N GLY A 381 10.52 1.91 15.02
CA GLY A 381 9.34 1.06 14.83
C GLY A 381 9.02 0.85 13.36
N TYR A 382 7.89 0.20 13.10
CA TYR A 382 7.34 0.14 11.76
C TYR A 382 6.44 1.35 11.50
N ASP A 383 6.81 2.19 10.53
CA ASP A 383 5.89 3.18 10.02
C ASP A 383 4.66 2.48 9.43
N SER A 384 3.47 3.01 9.76
CA SER A 384 2.27 2.64 9.01
C SER A 384 2.52 2.90 7.54
N MET A 385 2.13 1.95 6.67
CA MET A 385 2.14 2.20 5.23
C MET A 385 1.37 3.47 4.89
N LEU A 386 0.29 3.73 5.62
CA LEU A 386 -0.63 4.84 5.42
C LEU A 386 -0.70 5.64 6.73
N GLU A 387 -0.03 6.78 6.77
CA GLU A 387 -0.14 7.73 7.88
C GLU A 387 -1.20 8.77 7.52
N HIS A 388 -2.23 8.91 8.36
CA HIS A 388 -3.23 9.96 8.17
C HIS A 388 -2.64 11.31 8.60
N LYS A 389 -2.63 12.26 7.66
CA LYS A 389 -2.28 13.64 7.95
C LYS A 389 -3.53 14.32 8.52
N HIS A 390 -3.48 14.59 9.83
CA HIS A 390 -4.53 15.31 10.55
C HIS A 390 -4.66 16.76 10.10
#